data_AF-A0AAN0JT16-F1
#
_entry.id   AF-A0AAN0JT16-F1
#
_cell.length_a   1.000
_cell.length_b   1.000
_cell.length_c   1.000
_cell.angle_alpha   90.00
_cell.angle_beta   90.00
_cell.angle_gamma   90.00
#
_symmetry.space_group_name_H-M   'P 1'
#
loop_
_entity.id
_entity.type
_entity.pdbx_description
1 polymer ?
#
loop_
_entity_poly.entity_id
_entity_poly.type
_entity_poly.pdbx_seq_one_letter_code
_entity_poly.pdbx_strand_id
1 'polypeptide(L)'
;SLSPQAEAMMLFEITARNQDTDPFTPQLQAAMKRLWLDPGVQYCFKRSSEYQLNDSAKYYLDSIDRIADKRYIPSEQDILRTRVKSTGIVEYEFDKQGLHFR
;
A
#
# COMPACT_ATOMS: atom_id res chain seq x y z
N SER A 1 -10.75 -10.09 -20.49
CA SER A 1 -10.75 -9.41 -19.18
C SER A 1 -11.93 -9.92 -18.37
N LEU A 2 -11.81 -10.02 -17.04
CA LEU A 2 -12.94 -10.37 -16.17
C LEU A 2 -13.95 -9.21 -16.16
N SER A 3 -15.20 -9.49 -15.78
CA SER A 3 -16.20 -8.44 -15.57
C SER A 3 -15.89 -7.65 -14.28
N PRO A 4 -16.33 -6.39 -14.16
CA PRO A 4 -16.15 -5.60 -12.95
C PRO A 4 -16.67 -6.30 -11.68
N GLN A 5 -17.78 -7.01 -11.79
CA GLN A 5 -18.37 -7.77 -10.67
C GLN A 5 -17.52 -8.96 -10.26
N ALA A 6 -16.95 -9.70 -11.23
CA ALA A 6 -16.08 -10.83 -10.96
C ALA A 6 -14.77 -10.39 -10.29
N GLU A 7 -14.26 -9.21 -10.63
CA GLU A 7 -13.04 -8.66 -10.04
C GLU A 7 -13.25 -8.10 -8.64
N ALA A 8 -14.39 -7.44 -8.41
CA ALA A 8 -14.80 -7.06 -7.06
C ALA A 8 -14.90 -8.31 -6.17
N MET A 9 -15.55 -9.38 -6.65
CA MET A 9 -15.65 -10.64 -5.91
C MET A 9 -14.26 -11.24 -5.59
N MET A 10 -13.35 -11.24 -6.58
CA MET A 10 -11.98 -11.71 -6.38
C MET A 10 -11.23 -10.90 -5.30
N LEU A 11 -11.34 -9.56 -5.33
CA LEU A 11 -10.74 -8.69 -4.33
C LEU A 11 -11.31 -8.96 -2.93
N PHE A 12 -12.63 -9.11 -2.82
CA PHE A 12 -13.28 -9.43 -1.55
C PHE A 12 -12.87 -10.80 -1.03
N GLU A 13 -12.79 -11.82 -1.89
CA GLU A 13 -12.34 -13.16 -1.50
C GLU A 13 -10.91 -13.16 -0.96
N ILE A 14 -9.98 -12.49 -1.65
CA ILE A 14 -8.57 -12.42 -1.25
C ILE A 14 -8.45 -11.70 0.10
N THR A 15 -9.14 -10.57 0.25
CA THR A 15 -9.14 -9.80 1.51
C THR A 15 -9.77 -10.60 2.66
N ALA A 16 -10.85 -11.35 2.39
CA ALA A 16 -11.53 -12.16 3.41
C ALA A 16 -10.70 -13.36 3.90
N ARG A 17 -9.77 -13.86 3.07
CA ARG A 17 -8.88 -14.96 3.44
C ARG A 17 -7.77 -14.56 4.42
N ASN A 18 -7.56 -13.26 4.68
CA ASN A 18 -6.41 -12.72 5.44
C ASN A 18 -5.06 -13.32 4.96
N GLN A 19 -4.97 -13.65 3.67
CA GLN A 19 -3.77 -14.19 3.02
C GLN A 19 -2.96 -13.04 2.41
N ASP A 20 -2.72 -12.01 3.21
CA ASP A 20 -2.09 -10.74 2.79
C ASP A 20 -0.59 -10.91 2.48
N THR A 21 -0.07 -12.14 2.62
CA THR A 21 1.32 -12.53 2.38
C THR A 21 1.53 -13.18 1.01
N ASP A 22 0.46 -13.52 0.29
CA ASP A 22 0.58 -14.14 -1.03
C ASP A 22 1.08 -13.12 -2.06
N PRO A 23 1.93 -13.53 -3.03
CA PRO A 23 2.41 -12.64 -4.07
C PRO A 23 1.27 -12.06 -4.91
N PHE A 24 1.44 -10.82 -5.40
CA PHE A 24 0.51 -10.23 -6.35
C PHE A 24 0.37 -11.11 -7.60
N THR A 25 -0.87 -11.55 -7.87
CA THR A 25 -1.19 -12.15 -9.16
C THR A 25 -1.41 -11.04 -10.20
N PRO A 26 -1.13 -11.29 -11.49
CA PRO A 26 -1.40 -10.30 -12.55
C PRO A 26 -2.86 -9.84 -12.58
N GLN A 27 -3.79 -10.74 -12.27
CA GLN A 27 -5.22 -10.47 -12.20
C GLN A 27 -5.56 -9.54 -11.02
N LEU A 28 -4.96 -9.79 -9.85
CA LEU A 28 -5.12 -8.92 -8.68
C LEU A 28 -4.57 -7.52 -8.95
N GLN A 29 -3.35 -7.42 -9.50
CA GLN A 29 -2.75 -6.13 -9.88
C GLN A 29 -3.66 -5.35 -10.84
N ALA A 30 -4.15 -5.99 -11.90
CA ALA A 30 -5.02 -5.36 -12.88
C ALA A 30 -6.38 -4.95 -12.28
N ALA A 31 -6.93 -5.74 -11.35
CA ALA A 31 -8.16 -5.40 -10.63
C ALA A 31 -7.95 -4.17 -9.73
N MET A 32 -6.90 -4.16 -8.90
CA MET A 32 -6.58 -3.02 -8.03
C MET A 32 -6.33 -1.74 -8.81
N LYS A 33 -5.56 -1.81 -9.91
CA LYS A 33 -5.28 -0.66 -10.75
C LYS A 33 -6.54 -0.08 -11.39
N ARG A 34 -7.42 -0.93 -11.92
CA ARG A 34 -8.68 -0.46 -12.51
C ARG A 34 -9.63 0.14 -11.47
N LEU A 35 -9.72 -0.48 -10.30
CA LEU A 35 -10.51 0.08 -9.19
C LEU A 35 -9.95 1.43 -8.76
N TRP A 36 -8.62 1.57 -8.65
CA TRP A 36 -8.01 2.84 -8.28
C TRP A 36 -8.26 3.93 -9.32
N LEU A 37 -8.23 3.60 -10.61
CA LEU A 37 -8.49 4.56 -11.69
C LEU A 37 -9.98 4.89 -11.90
N ASP A 38 -10.88 4.19 -11.20
CA ASP A 38 -12.32 4.45 -11.30
C ASP A 38 -12.67 5.84 -10.76
N PRO A 39 -13.44 6.66 -11.51
CA PRO A 39 -13.82 8.00 -11.06
C PRO A 39 -14.62 8.02 -9.76
N GLY A 40 -15.45 7.01 -9.50
CA GLY A 40 -16.21 6.87 -8.27
C GLY A 40 -15.29 6.61 -7.07
N VAL A 41 -14.31 5.72 -7.24
CA VAL A 41 -13.28 5.47 -6.21
C VAL A 41 -12.43 6.72 -5.96
N GLN A 42 -12.00 7.43 -7.00
CA GLN A 42 -11.28 8.69 -6.86
C GLN A 42 -12.12 9.77 -6.16
N TYR A 43 -13.42 9.84 -6.43
CA TYR A 43 -14.34 10.74 -5.73
C TYR A 43 -14.46 10.38 -4.24
N CYS A 44 -14.64 9.10 -3.92
CA CYS A 44 -14.65 8.61 -2.54
C CYS A 44 -13.32 8.90 -1.82
N PHE A 45 -12.19 8.72 -2.51
CA PHE A 45 -10.86 8.99 -1.97
C PHE A 45 -10.68 10.48 -1.60
N LYS A 46 -11.23 11.42 -2.37
CA LYS A 46 -11.20 12.86 -2.01
C LYS A 46 -11.93 13.17 -0.70
N ARG A 47 -12.84 12.30 -0.28
CA ARG A 47 -13.58 12.36 0.99
C ARG A 47 -12.97 11.46 2.06
N SER A 48 -11.70 11.05 1.90
CA SER A 48 -11.03 10.15 2.85
C SER A 48 -10.97 10.67 4.28
N SER A 49 -11.13 11.97 4.50
CA SER A 49 -11.25 12.55 5.84
C SER A 49 -12.51 12.10 6.60
N GLU A 50 -13.50 11.54 5.90
CA GLU A 50 -14.76 11.09 6.50
C GLU A 50 -14.70 9.65 7.03
N TYR A 51 -13.63 8.90 6.76
CA TYR A 51 -13.46 7.52 7.18
C TYR A 51 -12.00 7.18 7.48
N GLN A 52 -11.75 5.99 8.03
CA GLN A 52 -10.39 5.56 8.36
C GLN A 52 -9.68 5.04 7.12
N LEU A 53 -8.81 5.87 6.53
CA LEU A 53 -7.94 5.48 5.43
C LEU A 53 -6.48 5.70 5.82
N ASN A 54 -5.59 4.84 5.32
CA ASN A 54 -4.15 5.00 5.53
C ASN A 54 -3.62 6.20 4.72
N ASP A 55 -2.83 7.08 5.35
CA ASP A 55 -2.24 8.26 4.70
C ASP A 55 -1.36 7.91 3.49
N SER A 56 -0.73 6.73 3.52
CA SER A 56 0.10 6.21 2.43
C SER A 56 -0.70 5.53 1.32
N ALA A 57 -2.02 5.42 1.43
CA ALA A 57 -2.86 4.71 0.46
C ALA A 57 -2.64 5.22 -0.97
N LYS A 58 -2.67 6.54 -1.16
CA LYS A 58 -2.43 7.15 -2.48
C LYS A 58 -1.06 6.78 -3.06
N TYR A 59 -0.02 6.87 -2.22
CA TYR A 59 1.35 6.58 -2.63
C TYR A 59 1.51 5.17 -3.19
N TYR A 60 0.97 4.18 -2.48
CA TYR A 60 1.02 2.79 -2.90
C TYR A 60 0.10 2.51 -4.10
N LEU A 61 -1.12 3.05 -4.10
CA LEU A 61 -2.09 2.80 -5.18
C LEU A 61 -1.68 3.46 -6.51
N ASP A 62 -1.06 4.64 -6.46
CA ASP A 62 -0.46 5.27 -7.65
C ASP A 62 0.74 4.46 -8.19
N SER A 63 1.41 3.69 -7.33
CA SER A 63 2.64 2.96 -7.64
C SER A 63 2.42 1.44 -7.78
N ILE A 64 1.15 0.99 -7.96
CA ILE A 64 0.79 -0.44 -8.00
C ILE A 64 1.66 -1.24 -8.97
N ASP A 65 1.94 -0.71 -10.16
CA ASP A 65 2.73 -1.43 -11.16
C ASP A 65 4.16 -1.71 -10.69
N ARG A 66 4.77 -0.77 -9.96
CA ARG A 66 6.11 -0.94 -9.40
C ARG A 66 6.11 -1.93 -8.24
N ILE A 67 5.10 -1.84 -7.36
CA ILE A 67 5.01 -2.63 -6.12
C ILE A 67 4.64 -4.09 -6.42
N ALA A 68 3.82 -4.32 -7.45
CA ALA A 68 3.42 -5.65 -7.88
C ALA A 68 4.45 -6.33 -8.80
N ASP A 69 5.54 -5.65 -9.19
CA ASP A 69 6.61 -6.27 -9.98
C ASP A 69 7.29 -7.38 -9.18
N LYS A 70 7.54 -8.53 -9.82
CA LYS A 70 8.20 -9.69 -9.17
C LYS A 70 9.63 -9.41 -8.71
N ARG A 71 10.25 -8.36 -9.24
CA ARG A 71 11.61 -7.89 -8.89
C ARG A 71 11.55 -6.59 -8.09
N TYR A 72 10.41 -6.27 -7.48
CA TYR A 72 10.27 -5.10 -6.64
C TYR A 72 11.31 -5.09 -5.52
N ILE A 73 12.04 -3.99 -5.43
CA ILE A 73 12.95 -3.68 -4.32
C ILE A 73 12.39 -2.40 -3.67
N PRO A 74 12.04 -2.42 -2.37
CA PRO A 74 11.52 -1.24 -1.70
C PRO A 74 12.50 -0.07 -1.75
N SER A 75 11.99 1.10 -2.08
CA SER A 75 12.73 2.35 -1.93
C SER A 75 12.70 2.81 -0.47
N GLU A 76 13.60 3.73 -0.12
CA GLU A 76 13.55 4.40 1.20
C GLU A 76 12.18 5.02 1.47
N GLN A 77 11.52 5.57 0.45
CA GLN A 77 10.18 6.15 0.58
C GLN A 77 9.11 5.09 0.87
N ASP A 78 9.22 3.89 0.30
CA ASP A 78 8.33 2.78 0.64
C ASP A 78 8.53 2.37 2.11
N ILE A 79 9.78 2.31 2.56
CA ILE A 79 10.11 1.98 3.95
C ILE A 79 9.53 3.03 4.91
N LEU A 80 9.78 4.32 4.66
CA LEU A 80 9.32 5.42 5.51
C LEU A 80 7.78 5.52 5.56
N ARG A 81 7.09 5.12 4.49
CA ARG A 81 5.62 5.16 4.40
C ARG A 81 4.95 3.88 4.88
N THR A 82 5.71 2.82 5.16
CA THR A 82 5.18 1.57 5.70
C THR A 82 4.87 1.78 7.18
N ARG A 83 3.59 1.61 7.54
CA ARG A 83 3.17 1.69 8.94
C ARG A 83 3.45 0.36 9.64
N VAL A 84 4.64 0.23 10.21
CA VAL A 84 4.93 -0.84 11.16
C VAL A 84 4.61 -0.32 12.56
N LYS A 85 3.80 -1.07 13.33
CA LYS A 85 3.58 -0.73 14.75
C LYS A 85 4.93 -0.81 15.47
N SER A 86 5.30 0.23 16.21
CA SER A 86 6.49 0.18 17.06
C SER A 86 6.32 -0.90 18.12
N THR A 87 7.23 -1.87 18.15
CA THR A 87 7.32 -2.88 19.20
C THR A 87 8.37 -2.43 20.20
N GLY A 88 8.05 -1.42 21.00
CA GLY A 88 8.95 -0.85 22.01
C GLY A 88 9.74 0.39 21.56
N ILE A 89 10.76 0.74 22.36
CA ILE A 89 11.65 1.87 22.11
C ILE A 89 12.83 1.38 21.26
N VAL A 90 13.08 2.06 20.15
CA VAL A 90 14.28 1.86 19.32
C VAL A 90 15.15 3.10 19.50
N GLU A 91 16.29 2.96 20.19
CA GLU A 91 17.30 4.03 20.34
C GLU A 91 18.30 3.96 19.17
N TYR A 92 18.69 5.12 18.64
CA TYR A 92 19.72 5.22 17.60
C TYR A 92 20.68 6.34 17.96
N GLU A 93 21.94 5.99 18.22
CA GLU A 93 23.00 6.95 18.53
C GLU A 93 23.75 7.35 17.26
N PHE A 94 23.99 8.64 17.06
CA PHE A 94 24.75 9.12 15.91
C PHE A 94 25.56 10.40 16.18
N ASP A 95 26.66 10.55 15.46
CA ASP A 95 27.49 11.76 15.45
C ASP A 95 27.07 12.73 14.35
N LYS A 96 26.94 14.01 14.69
CA LYS A 96 26.84 15.08 13.69
C LYS A 96 27.68 16.28 14.12
N GLN A 97 28.72 16.59 13.33
CA GLN A 97 29.63 17.73 13.57
C GLN A 97 30.26 17.72 14.97
N GLY A 98 30.67 16.55 15.47
CA GLY A 98 31.31 16.39 16.77
C GLY A 98 30.35 16.41 17.96
N LEU A 99 29.04 16.42 17.72
CA LEU A 99 28.01 16.25 18.73
C LEU A 99 27.46 14.83 18.64
N HIS A 100 27.52 14.10 19.75
CA HIS A 100 26.85 12.81 19.93
C HIS A 100 25.39 13.03 20.31
N PHE A 101 24.47 12.42 19.56
CA PHE A 101 23.04 12.38 19.83
C PHE A 101 22.64 10.99 20.28
N ARG A 102 21.85 10.91 21.35
CA ARG A 102 21.22 9.70 21.90
C ARG A 102 19.74 9.95 22.11
#